data_AF-A0A3L8C4P3-F1
#
_entry.id   AF-A0A3L8C4P3-F1
#
_cell.length_a   1.000
_cell.length_b   1.000
_cell.length_c   1.000
_cell.angle_alpha   90.00
_cell.angle_beta   90.00
_cell.angle_gamma   90.00
#
_symmetry.space_group_name_H-M   'P 1'
#
loop_
_entity.id
_entity.type
_entity.pdbx_description
1 polymer ?
#
loop_
_entity_poly.entity_id
_entity_poly.type
_entity_poly.pdbx_seq_one_letter_code
_entity_poly.pdbx_strand_id
1 'polypeptide(L)' 'DHHPIMNRMHKPDPAYGPDDQDKRSVVSIELEDFDTWLTGSNEEALQLIRAPSVDCISGAPAIS' A
#
# COMPACT_ATOMS: atom_id res chain seq x y z
N ASP A 1 0.10 -8.70 -5.58
CA ASP A 1 -0.69 -8.82 -4.34
C ASP A 1 -0.10 -9.67 -3.22
N HIS A 2 1.20 -9.58 -2.95
CA HIS A 2 1.80 -10.40 -1.89
C HIS A 2 1.83 -9.72 -0.52
N HIS A 3 1.36 -8.47 -0.42
CA HIS A 3 1.34 -7.77 0.86
C HIS A 3 0.36 -8.47 1.83
N PRO A 4 0.82 -8.97 3.01
CA PRO A 4 0.06 -9.88 3.87
C PRO A 4 -1.31 -9.36 4.36
N ILE A 5 -1.47 -8.04 4.46
CA ILE A 5 -2.73 -7.39 4.85
C ILE A 5 -3.56 -6.99 3.63
N MET A 6 -3.00 -6.17 2.72
CA MET A 6 -3.74 -5.61 1.59
C MET A 6 -4.30 -6.66 0.62
N ASN A 7 -3.66 -7.84 0.51
CA ASN A 7 -4.17 -8.92 -0.34
C ASN A 7 -5.53 -9.50 0.14
N ARG A 8 -5.89 -9.29 1.41
CA ARG A 8 -7.17 -9.69 2.00
C ARG A 8 -8.25 -8.64 1.81
N MET A 9 -7.88 -7.43 1.38
CA MET A 9 -8.78 -6.28 1.26
C MET A 9 -9.38 -6.19 -0.14
N HIS A 10 -10.47 -5.43 -0.28
CA HIS A 10 -11.27 -5.29 -1.50
C HIS A 10 -11.92 -6.59 -2.01
N LYS A 11 -13.04 -6.46 -2.72
CA LYS A 11 -13.69 -7.60 -3.37
C LYS A 11 -12.73 -8.23 -4.41
N PRO A 12 -12.60 -9.57 -4.50
CA PRO A 12 -11.89 -10.21 -5.59
C PRO A 12 -12.57 -9.93 -6.95
N ASP A 13 -11.75 -9.72 -7.98
CA ASP A 13 -12.22 -9.67 -9.36
C ASP A 13 -12.44 -11.11 -9.87
N PRO A 14 -13.68 -11.48 -10.25
CA PRO A 14 -14.00 -12.82 -10.70
C PRO A 14 -13.37 -13.19 -12.05
N ALA A 15 -12.82 -12.24 -12.81
CA ALA A 15 -12.13 -12.49 -14.07
C ALA A 15 -10.74 -13.10 -13.89
N TYR A 16 -10.16 -13.05 -12.68
CA TYR A 16 -8.79 -13.48 -12.39
C TYR A 16 -8.73 -14.56 -11.31
N GLY A 17 -7.67 -15.38 -11.35
CA GLY A 17 -7.35 -16.32 -10.27
C GLY A 17 -6.96 -15.60 -8.97
N PRO A 18 -6.87 -16.31 -7.84
CA PRO A 18 -6.53 -15.71 -6.54
C PRO A 18 -5.14 -15.04 -6.51
N ASP A 19 -4.18 -15.57 -7.28
CA ASP A 19 -2.81 -15.05 -7.36
C ASP A 19 -2.62 -14.00 -8.48
N ASP A 20 -3.63 -13.83 -9.34
CA ASP A 20 -3.62 -12.91 -10.49
C ASP A 20 -4.46 -11.65 -10.23
N GLN A 21 -4.84 -11.43 -8.97
CA GLN A 21 -5.54 -10.21 -8.58
C GLN A 21 -4.60 -8.99 -8.74
N ASP A 22 -5.17 -7.83 -9.06
CA ASP A 22 -4.47 -6.54 -9.06
C ASP A 22 -5.00 -5.65 -7.93
N LYS A 23 -4.57 -5.94 -6.70
CA LYS A 23 -4.93 -5.17 -5.51
C LYS A 23 -4.04 -3.95 -5.42
N ARG A 24 -4.68 -2.80 -5.37
CA ARG A 24 -4.03 -1.51 -5.20
C ARG A 24 -4.28 -0.96 -3.80
N SER A 25 -3.27 -0.34 -3.23
CA SER A 25 -3.36 0.43 -1.99
C SER A 25 -2.77 1.81 -2.22
N VAL A 26 -3.07 2.72 -1.30
CA VAL A 26 -2.30 3.96 -1.19
C VAL A 26 -0.89 3.64 -0.66
N VAL A 27 0.09 4.49 -1.00
CA VAL A 27 1.40 4.51 -0.37
C VAL A 27 1.32 5.45 0.83
N SER A 28 1.79 5.00 1.98
CA SER A 28 1.98 5.85 3.16
C SER A 28 3.38 6.45 3.09
N ILE A 29 3.48 7.77 3.17
CA ILE A 29 4.75 8.49 3.26
C ILE A 29 5.03 8.72 4.75
N GLU A 30 6.21 8.31 5.22
CA GLU A 30 6.62 8.49 6.60
C GLU A 30 6.92 9.96 6.90
N LEU A 31 6.74 10.37 8.16
CA LEU A 31 6.94 11.78 8.57
C LEU A 31 8.34 12.30 8.23
N GLU A 32 9.35 11.45 8.36
CA GLU A 32 10.75 11.77 8.05
C GLU A 32 11.00 12.01 6.54
N ASP A 33 10.11 11.50 5.68
CA ASP A 33 10.23 11.61 4.22
C ASP A 33 9.40 12.76 3.63
N PHE A 34 8.74 13.57 4.46
CA PHE A 34 7.84 14.64 4.01
C PHE A 34 8.54 15.67 3.12
N ASP A 35 9.73 16.12 3.51
CA ASP A 35 10.47 17.12 2.74
C ASP A 35 10.90 16.55 1.38
N THR A 36 11.39 15.31 1.35
CA THR A 36 11.72 14.59 0.12
C THR A 36 10.50 14.45 -0.78
N TRP A 37 9.33 14.12 -0.22
CA TRP A 37 8.10 13.96 -0.99
C TRP A 37 7.58 15.28 -1.56
N LEU A 38 7.57 16.36 -0.76
CA LEU A 38 6.96 17.63 -1.14
C LEU A 38 7.88 18.52 -1.97
N THR A 39 9.20 18.41 -1.77
CA THR A 39 10.18 19.36 -2.32
C THR A 39 11.35 18.71 -3.05
N GLY A 40 11.53 17.40 -2.89
CA GLY A 40 12.55 16.64 -3.59
C GLY A 40 12.29 16.52 -5.10
N SER A 41 13.26 15.96 -5.79
CA SER A 41 13.12 15.61 -7.21
C SER A 41 12.15 14.45 -7.39
N ASN A 42 11.63 14.31 -8.61
CA ASN A 42 10.81 13.14 -8.96
C ASN A 42 11.57 11.82 -8.76
N GLU A 43 12.88 11.79 -8.98
CA GLU A 43 13.70 10.60 -8.78
C GLU A 43 13.73 10.18 -7.31
N GLU A 44 13.92 11.14 -6.40
CA GLU A 44 13.90 10.90 -4.96
C GLU A 44 12.51 10.49 -4.48
N ALA A 45 11.46 11.20 -4.91
CA ALA A 45 10.08 10.88 -4.56
C ALA A 45 9.65 9.49 -5.04
N LEU A 46 10.12 9.06 -6.23
CA LEU A 46 9.85 7.71 -6.75
C LEU A 46 10.42 6.60 -5.86
N GLN A 47 11.52 6.84 -5.14
CA GLN A 47 12.07 5.87 -4.19
C GLN A 47 11.16 5.65 -2.97
N LEU A 48 10.27 6.60 -2.67
CA LEU A 48 9.31 6.50 -1.59
C LEU A 48 8.05 5.70 -1.96
N ILE A 49 7.84 5.41 -3.26
CA ILE A 49 6.67 4.66 -3.74
C ILE A 49 6.89 3.17 -3.48
N ARG A 50 6.53 2.73 -2.29
CA ARG A 50 6.62 1.33 -1.83
C ARG A 50 5.40 0.95 -1.01
N ALA A 51 5.10 -0.35 -0.95
CA ALA A 51 4.04 -0.81 -0.06
C ALA A 51 4.40 -0.48 1.40
N PRO A 52 3.43 -0.01 2.21
CA PRO A 52 3.67 0.29 3.62
C PRO A 52 4.12 -0.97 4.37
N SER A 53 4.91 -0.82 5.43
CA SER A 53 5.31 -1.97 6.26
C SER A 53 4.09 -2.57 6.97
N VAL A 54 4.03 -3.90 7.05
CA VAL A 54 2.99 -4.63 7.80
C VAL A 54 2.96 -4.21 9.26
N ASP A 55 4.12 -3.94 9.86
CA ASP A 55 4.25 -3.57 11.27
C ASP A 55 3.63 -2.19 11.58
N CYS A 56 3.45 -1.35 10.57
CA CYS A 56 2.83 -0.03 10.69
C CYS A 56 1.31 -0.04 10.43
N ILE A 57 0.72 -1.20 10.12
CA ILE A 57 -0.69 -1.30 9.70
C ILE A 57 -1.47 -2.17 10.66
N SER A 58 -2.53 -1.60 11.25
CA SER A 58 -3.56 -2.35 11.96
C SER A 58 -4.83 -2.40 11.11
N GLY A 59 -5.19 -3.59 10.65
CA GLY A 59 -6.41 -3.84 9.86
C GLY A 59 -7.28 -4.91 10.52
N ALA A 60 -8.44 -4.51 11.02
CA ALA A 60 -9.44 -5.42 11.61
C ALA A 60 -10.86 -5.04 11.13
N PRO A 61 -11.81 -5.99 11.11
CA PRO A 61 -13.21 -5.67 10.87
C PRO A 61 -13.71 -4.61 11.86
N ALA A 62 -14.48 -3.64 11.36
CA ALA A 62 -15.18 -2.70 12.22
C ALA A 62 -16.26 -3.45 13.02
N ILE A 63 -16.26 -3.26 14.34
CA ILE A 63 -17.31 -3.79 15.21
C ILE A 63 -18.49 -2.81 15.10
N SER A 64 -19.64 -3.29 14.62
CA SER A 64 -20.91 -2.53 14.57
C SER A 64 -21.74 -2.78 15.81
#